data_AF-A0A7V6NHX6-F1
#
_entry.id   AF-A0A7V6NHX6-F1
#
_cell.length_a   1.000
_cell.length_b   1.000
_cell.length_c   1.000
_cell.angle_alpha   90.00
_cell.angle_beta   90.00
_cell.angle_gamma   90.00
#
_symmetry.space_group_name_H-M   'P 1'
#
loop_
_entity.id
_entity.type
_entity.pdbx_description
1 polymer ?
#
loop_
_entity_poly.entity_id
_entity_poly.type
_entity_poly.pdbx_seq_one_letter_code
_entity_poly.pdbx_strand_id
1 'polypeptide(L)'
;MDEIPFDFTRRRVSVVAGTGDGRLLITKGAPESVLGVCAHVKLGGETRDMTPELRRIADDGFTKLSADGYRALAVAYKPIGNSRTVYSISDEADLIFVGYVSFID
;
A
#
# COMPACT_ATOMS: atom_id res chain seq x y z
N MET A 1 -6.95 -11.31 -14.09
CA MET A 1 -6.78 -10.32 -13.01
C MET A 1 -7.25 -11.01 -11.76
N ASP A 2 -6.39 -11.04 -10.76
CA ASP A 2 -6.49 -11.88 -9.56
C ASP A 2 -6.57 -10.97 -8.33
N GLU A 3 -6.94 -11.51 -7.19
CA GLU A 3 -7.00 -10.78 -5.92
C GLU A 3 -6.45 -11.60 -4.77
N ILE A 4 -5.86 -10.90 -3.80
CA ILE A 4 -5.56 -11.44 -2.48
C ILE A 4 -6.65 -10.88 -1.56
N PRO A 5 -7.67 -11.68 -1.22
CA PRO A 5 -8.86 -11.17 -0.55
C PRO A 5 -8.53 -10.61 0.83
N PHE A 6 -9.43 -9.77 1.33
CA PHE A 6 -9.31 -9.19 2.65
C PHE A 6 -9.21 -10.29 3.72
N ASP A 7 -8.27 -10.11 4.63
CA ASP A 7 -8.09 -10.98 5.78
C ASP A 7 -8.17 -10.14 7.06
N PHE A 8 -8.96 -10.58 8.05
CA PHE A 8 -9.18 -9.83 9.29
C PHE A 8 -7.92 -9.71 10.15
N THR A 9 -6.98 -10.66 10.04
CA THR A 9 -5.71 -10.63 10.77
C THR A 9 -4.77 -9.61 10.14
N ARG A 10 -4.65 -9.63 8.82
CA ARG A 10 -3.80 -8.73 8.04
C ARG A 10 -4.43 -7.35 7.89
N ARG A 11 -5.74 -7.19 7.92
CA ARG A 11 -6.46 -5.90 7.76
C ARG A 11 -6.09 -5.15 6.46
N ARG A 12 -5.84 -5.90 5.38
CA ARG A 12 -5.56 -5.37 4.03
C ARG A 12 -6.07 -6.33 2.96
N VAL A 13 -6.24 -5.80 1.76
CA VAL A 13 -6.67 -6.50 0.55
C VAL A 13 -5.80 -6.04 -0.62
N SER A 14 -5.53 -6.93 -1.57
CA SER A 14 -4.74 -6.60 -2.75
C SER A 14 -5.41 -7.05 -4.03
N VAL A 15 -5.24 -6.29 -5.11
CA VAL A 15 -5.75 -6.61 -6.44
C VAL A 15 -4.63 -6.53 -7.47
N VAL A 16 -4.72 -7.34 -8.52
CA VAL A 16 -3.79 -7.31 -9.65
C VAL A 16 -4.44 -6.57 -10.82
N ALA A 17 -3.89 -5.39 -11.13
CA ALA A 17 -4.34 -4.56 -12.24
C ALA A 17 -3.34 -4.63 -13.40
N GLY A 18 -3.86 -4.69 -14.63
CA GLY A 18 -3.06 -4.52 -15.85
C GLY A 18 -2.86 -3.04 -16.16
N THR A 19 -1.66 -2.68 -16.61
CA THR A 19 -1.29 -1.36 -17.11
C THR A 19 -0.66 -1.49 -18.49
N GLY A 20 -0.46 -0.36 -19.19
CA GLY A 20 0.27 -0.36 -20.46
C GLY A 20 1.70 -0.92 -20.34
N ASP A 21 2.31 -0.79 -19.16
CA ASP A 21 3.69 -1.19 -18.85
C ASP A 21 3.79 -2.55 -18.14
N GLY A 22 2.68 -3.28 -17.99
CA GLY A 22 2.67 -4.61 -17.37
C GLY A 22 1.54 -4.80 -16.35
N ARG A 23 1.88 -5.26 -15.14
CA ARG A 23 0.91 -5.49 -14.06
C ARG A 23 1.40 -4.90 -12.75
N LEU A 24 0.45 -4.45 -11.95
CA LEU A 24 0.65 -3.93 -10.61
C LEU A 24 -0.15 -4.76 -9.61
N LEU A 25 0.48 -5.12 -8.49
CA LEU A 25 -0.22 -5.51 -7.29
C LEU A 25 -0.51 -4.22 -6.52
N ILE A 26 -1.78 -3.91 -6.29
CA ILE A 26 -2.22 -2.72 -5.55
C ILE A 26 -2.82 -3.20 -4.24
N THR A 27 -2.27 -2.74 -3.12
CA THR A 27 -2.68 -3.12 -1.76
C THR A 27 -3.27 -1.91 -1.07
N LYS A 28 -4.43 -2.09 -0.44
CA LYS A 28 -5.05 -1.08 0.44
C LYS A 28 -5.51 -1.69 1.75
N GLY A 29 -5.51 -0.90 2.83
CA GLY A 29 -5.90 -1.40 4.14
C GLY A 29 -5.62 -0.43 5.27
N ALA A 30 -5.60 -0.99 6.48
CA ALA A 30 -5.24 -0.25 7.68
C ALA A 30 -3.80 0.32 7.55
N PRO A 31 -3.56 1.60 7.90
CA PRO A 31 -2.26 2.26 7.78
C PRO A 31 -1.08 1.44 8.29
N GLU A 32 -1.15 0.99 9.53
CA GLU A 32 -0.13 0.20 10.21
C GLU A 32 0.15 -1.12 9.48
N SER A 33 -0.88 -1.74 8.91
CA SER A 33 -0.76 -3.00 8.19
C SER A 33 -0.08 -2.83 6.84
N VAL A 34 -0.51 -1.84 6.05
CA VAL A 34 0.05 -1.60 4.71
C VAL A 34 1.47 -1.09 4.84
N LEU A 35 1.72 -0.13 5.74
CA LEU A 35 3.07 0.34 6.01
C LEU A 35 3.95 -0.83 6.45
N GLY A 36 3.45 -1.76 7.28
CA GLY A 36 4.20 -2.94 7.73
C GLY A 36 4.79 -3.82 6.62
N VAL A 37 4.27 -3.73 5.39
CA VAL A 37 4.76 -4.49 4.22
C VAL A 37 5.39 -3.62 3.12
N CYS A 38 5.62 -2.33 3.40
CA CYS A 38 6.29 -1.41 2.48
C CYS A 38 7.79 -1.34 2.76
N ALA A 39 8.60 -1.64 1.73
CA ALA A 39 10.05 -1.40 1.73
C ALA A 39 10.42 -0.08 1.05
N HIS A 40 9.50 0.53 0.30
CA HIS A 40 9.73 1.72 -0.49
C HIS A 40 8.60 2.75 -0.32
N VAL A 41 8.83 3.97 -0.75
CA VAL A 41 7.86 5.07 -0.79
C VAL A 41 7.98 5.88 -2.08
N LYS A 42 6.85 6.36 -2.60
CA LYS A 42 6.79 7.26 -3.73
C LYS A 42 6.81 8.72 -3.25
N LEU A 43 7.88 9.46 -3.56
CA LEU A 43 8.04 10.88 -3.19
C LEU A 43 8.49 11.70 -4.40
N GLY A 44 7.75 12.76 -4.73
CA GLY A 44 8.13 13.66 -5.84
C GLY A 44 8.22 12.96 -7.21
N GLY A 45 7.49 11.87 -7.42
CA GLY A 45 7.56 11.07 -8.65
C GLY A 45 8.66 10.00 -8.65
N GLU A 46 9.53 9.98 -7.64
CA GLU A 46 10.59 8.98 -7.49
C GLU A 46 10.21 7.91 -6.47
N THR A 47 10.75 6.71 -6.66
CA THR A 47 10.67 5.64 -5.66
C THR A 47 11.93 5.68 -4.82
N ARG A 48 11.79 5.71 -3.50
CA ARG A 48 12.89 5.73 -2.53
C ARG A 48 12.71 4.65 -1.49
N ASP A 49 13.79 4.26 -0.82
CA ASP A 49 13.72 3.32 0.29
C ASP A 49 12.89 3.91 1.45
N MET A 50 12.07 3.06 2.06
CA MET A 50 11.29 3.44 3.24
C MET A 50 12.20 3.45 4.47
N THR A 51 12.90 4.58 4.67
CA THR A 51 13.72 4.77 5.86
C THR A 51 12.86 4.90 7.12
N PRO A 52 13.42 4.68 8.32
CA PRO A 52 12.69 4.90 9.58
C PRO A 52 12.12 6.32 9.72
N GLU A 53 12.82 7.32 9.20
CA GLU A 53 12.36 8.71 9.19
C GLU A 53 11.15 8.89 8.29
N LEU A 54 11.19 8.36 7.06
CA LEU A 54 10.06 8.46 6.12
C LEU A 54 8.84 7.68 6.61
N ARG A 55 9.05 6.55 7.28
CA ARG A 55 7.98 5.80 7.95
C ARG A 55 7.34 6.63 9.05
N ARG A 56 8.14 7.26 9.91
CA ARG A 56 7.62 8.15 10.97
C ARG A 56 6.80 9.30 10.39
N ILE A 57 7.27 9.91 9.30
CA ILE A 57 6.52 10.97 8.60
C ILE A 57 5.17 10.44 8.06
N ALA A 58 5.13 9.23 7.52
CA ALA A 58 3.89 8.61 7.06
C ALA A 58 2.91 8.34 8.23
N ASP A 59 3.41 7.82 9.35
CA ASP A 59 2.62 7.57 10.57
C ASP A 59 2.07 8.88 11.18
N ASP A 60 2.91 9.93 11.26
CA ASP A 60 2.51 11.26 11.71
C ASP A 60 1.40 11.85 10.81
N GLY A 61 1.50 11.64 9.50
CA GLY A 61 0.48 12.04 8.53
C GLY A 61 -0.87 11.37 8.79
N PHE A 62 -0.88 10.07 9.08
CA PHE A 62 -2.12 9.37 9.46
C PHE A 62 -2.67 9.85 10.81
N THR A 63 -1.78 10.08 11.78
CA THR A 63 -2.16 10.60 13.10
C THR A 63 -2.87 11.94 12.97
N LYS A 64 -2.36 12.84 12.11
CA LYS A 64 -3.00 14.13 11.83
C LYS A 64 -4.37 13.97 11.19
N LEU A 65 -4.50 13.14 10.14
CA LEU A 65 -5.79 12.86 9.51
C LEU A 65 -6.82 12.35 10.53
N SER A 66 -6.40 11.44 11.40
CA SER A 66 -7.25 10.88 12.45
C SER A 66 -7.67 11.92 13.49
N ALA A 67 -6.75 12.79 13.90
CA ALA A 67 -7.03 13.90 14.83
C ALA A 67 -8.02 14.90 14.25
N ASP A 68 -7.98 15.12 12.93
CA ASP A 68 -8.91 15.96 12.19
C ASP A 68 -10.26 15.25 11.90
N GLY A 69 -10.48 14.04 12.42
CA GLY A 69 -11.73 13.28 12.31
C GLY A 69 -11.87 12.45 11.04
N TYR A 70 -10.85 12.41 10.18
CA TYR A 70 -10.89 11.61 8.96
C TYR A 70 -10.65 10.13 9.26
N ARG A 71 -11.37 9.29 8.52
CA ARG A 71 -10.98 7.89 8.33
C ARG A 71 -10.05 7.80 7.13
N ALA A 72 -9.02 6.97 7.21
CA ALA A 72 -8.05 6.83 6.12
C ALA A 72 -7.68 5.37 5.86
N LEU A 73 -7.45 5.05 4.59
CA LEU A 73 -6.83 3.80 4.15
C LEU A 73 -5.46 4.13 3.55
N ALA A 74 -4.44 3.37 3.93
CA ALA A 74 -3.16 3.40 3.25
C ALA A 74 -3.25 2.67 1.91
N VAL A 75 -2.50 3.17 0.92
CA VAL A 75 -2.39 2.58 -0.41
C VAL A 75 -0.92 2.41 -0.76
N ALA A 76 -0.59 1.22 -1.25
CA ALA A 76 0.73 0.87 -1.76
C ALA A 76 0.60 0.02 -3.03
N TYR A 77 1.67 -0.05 -3.82
CA TYR A 77 1.70 -0.92 -4.98
C TYR A 77 3.07 -1.55 -5.21
N LYS A 78 3.12 -2.59 -6.05
CA LYS A 78 4.35 -3.20 -6.54
C LYS A 78 4.18 -3.65 -7.99
N PRO A 79 5.10 -3.30 -8.92
CA PRO A 79 5.16 -3.91 -10.24
C PRO A 79 5.46 -5.41 -10.13
N ILE A 80 4.69 -6.27 -10.81
CA ILE A 80 4.75 -7.73 -10.65
C ILE A 80 5.00 -8.52 -11.94
N GLY A 81 5.34 -7.84 -13.04
CA GLY A 81 5.61 -8.49 -14.33
C GLY A 81 4.40 -9.23 -14.91
N ASN A 82 4.58 -9.87 -16.07
CA ASN A 82 3.48 -10.51 -16.81
C ASN A 82 3.47 -12.04 -16.75
N SER A 83 4.49 -12.66 -16.15
CA SER A 83 4.70 -14.11 -16.21
C SER A 83 3.84 -14.91 -15.23
N ARG A 84 3.38 -14.31 -14.13
CA ARG A 84 2.61 -14.99 -13.08
C ARG A 84 1.10 -14.75 -13.21
N THR A 85 0.33 -15.81 -12.98
CA THR A 85 -1.14 -15.80 -13.03
C THR A 85 -1.81 -16.04 -11.68
N VAL A 86 -1.05 -16.48 -10.67
CA VAL A 86 -1.54 -16.75 -9.30
C VAL A 86 -0.75 -15.90 -8.32
N TYR A 87 -1.45 -15.25 -7.40
CA TYR A 87 -0.88 -14.40 -6.36
C TYR A 87 -1.32 -14.86 -4.98
N SER A 88 -0.49 -14.58 -3.98
CA SER A 88 -0.62 -15.10 -2.63
C SER A 88 -0.26 -14.06 -1.60
N ILE A 89 -0.58 -14.34 -0.33
CA ILE A 89 -0.27 -13.45 0.80
C ILE A 89 1.21 -13.03 0.82
N SER A 90 2.14 -13.93 0.46
CA SER A 90 3.58 -13.61 0.43
C SER A 90 3.98 -12.59 -0.64
N ASP A 91 3.13 -12.34 -1.63
CA ASP A 91 3.37 -11.31 -2.63
C ASP A 91 3.12 -9.89 -2.07
N GLU A 92 2.43 -9.75 -0.93
CA GLU A 92 2.28 -8.51 -0.17
C GLU A 92 3.52 -8.20 0.66
N ALA A 93 4.65 -8.01 -0.02
CA ALA A 93 5.93 -7.63 0.57
C ALA A 93 6.66 -6.67 -0.37
N ASP A 94 7.62 -5.92 0.16
CA ASP A 94 8.45 -4.97 -0.57
C ASP A 94 7.66 -3.91 -1.36
N LEU A 95 6.48 -3.53 -0.84
CA LEU A 95 5.59 -2.60 -1.53
C LEU A 95 6.14 -1.17 -1.53
N ILE A 96 5.66 -0.38 -2.49
CA ILE A 96 5.90 1.05 -2.61
C ILE A 96 4.68 1.78 -2.04
N PHE A 97 4.85 2.38 -0.86
CA PHE A 97 3.82 3.24 -0.25
C PHE A 97 3.60 4.49 -1.11
N VAL A 98 2.34 4.84 -1.36
CA VAL A 98 1.96 6.02 -2.16
C VAL A 98 1.36 7.11 -1.30
N GLY A 99 0.56 6.73 -0.30
CA GLY A 99 -0.12 7.69 0.56
C GLY A 99 -1.42 7.13 1.12
N TYR A 100 -2.31 8.05 1.48
CA TYR A 100 -3.60 7.76 2.08
C TYR A 100 -4.75 8.21 1.19
N VAL A 101 -5.84 7.45 1.24
CA VAL A 101 -7.16 7.91 0.81
C VAL A 101 -7.96 8.16 2.07
N SER A 102 -8.29 9.42 2.33
CA SER A 102 -9.08 9.83 3.49
C SER A 102 -10.51 10.20 3.10
N PHE A 103 -11.43 9.98 4.02
CA PHE A 103 -12.84 10.31 3.88
C PHE A 103 -13.39 10.78 5.22
N ILE A 104 -14.34 11.69 5.14
CA ILE A 104 -15.11 12.22 6.26
C ILE A 104 -16.58 11.92 5.97
N ASP A 105 -17.34 11.59 7.01
CA ASP A 105 -18.79 11.36 6.92
C ASP A 105 -19.53 12.70 7.00
#